data_AF-A0A6P1EAF0-F1
#
_entry.id   AF-A0A6P1EAF0-F1
#
_cell.length_a   1.000
_cell.length_b   1.000
_cell.length_c   1.000
_cell.angle_alpha   90.00
_cell.angle_beta   90.00
_cell.angle_gamma   90.00
#
_symmetry.space_group_name_H-M   'P 1'
#
loop_
_entity.id
_entity.type
_entity.pdbx_description
1 polymer ?
#
loop_
_entity_poly.entity_id
_entity_poly.type
_entity_poly.pdbx_seq_one_letter_code
_entity_poly.pdbx_strand_id
1 'polypeptide(L)'
;MSIDLSGLSAKELGALIKNAKKQQTIVAKRPAVTKVRAQLTKLAKAHGYSIEEVFGGVAPARGRAAKATKAPAKKAVRKLGKVAPKYRNPANPKETWTGRGKQPRWLAALTTKGKKVEEFLIKK
;
A
#
# COMPACT_ATOMS: atom_id res chain seq x y z
N MET A 1 -5.83 -25.90 10.47
CA MET A 1 -7.17 -25.42 10.83
C MET A 1 -8.07 -26.63 10.92
N SER A 2 -8.81 -26.77 12.01
CA SER A 2 -9.74 -27.88 12.23
C SER A 2 -11.15 -27.36 11.96
N ILE A 3 -11.92 -28.03 11.11
CA ILE A 3 -13.34 -27.74 10.92
C ILE A 3 -14.06 -28.86 11.66
N ASP A 4 -14.83 -28.52 12.70
CA ASP A 4 -15.65 -29.50 13.42
C ASP A 4 -16.89 -29.85 12.59
N LEU A 5 -17.16 -31.16 12.49
CA LEU A 5 -18.21 -31.73 11.66
C LEU A 5 -19.16 -32.63 12.46
N SER A 6 -18.97 -32.74 13.78
CA SER A 6 -19.66 -33.68 14.66
C SER A 6 -21.18 -33.46 14.76
N GLY A 7 -21.65 -32.23 14.55
CA GLY A 7 -23.08 -31.88 14.60
C GLY A 7 -23.84 -32.00 13.27
N LEU A 8 -23.21 -32.43 12.18
CA LEU A 8 -23.84 -32.48 10.86
C LEU A 8 -24.47 -33.85 10.58
N SER A 9 -25.70 -33.85 10.04
CA SER A 9 -26.34 -35.07 9.57
C SER A 9 -25.65 -35.65 8.33
N ALA A 10 -25.86 -36.94 8.04
CA ALA A 10 -25.30 -37.59 6.85
C ALA A 10 -25.64 -36.87 5.54
N LYS A 11 -26.84 -36.28 5.44
CA LYS A 11 -27.28 -35.50 4.28
C LYS A 11 -26.49 -34.19 4.15
N GLU A 12 -26.26 -33.50 5.26
CA GLU A 12 -25.50 -32.25 5.29
C GLU A 12 -24.01 -32.47 5.04
N LEU A 13 -23.43 -33.53 5.61
CA LEU A 13 -22.07 -33.97 5.30
C LEU A 13 -21.91 -34.27 3.80
N GLY A 14 -22.89 -34.96 3.20
CA GLY A 14 -22.90 -35.23 1.75
C GLY A 14 -22.96 -33.96 0.91
N ALA A 15 -23.78 -32.98 1.31
CA ALA A 15 -23.86 -31.68 0.65
C ALA A 15 -22.56 -30.88 0.80
N LEU A 16 -21.95 -30.90 1.99
CA LEU A 16 -20.67 -30.24 2.27
C LEU A 16 -19.55 -30.82 1.41
N ILE A 17 -19.46 -32.14 1.28
CA ILE A 17 -18.47 -32.81 0.43
C ILE A 17 -18.64 -32.40 -1.04
N LYS A 18 -19.88 -32.36 -1.55
CA LYS A 18 -20.15 -31.91 -2.93
C LYS A 18 -19.68 -30.47 -3.14
N ASN A 19 -20.02 -29.57 -2.22
CA ASN A 19 -19.63 -28.17 -2.30
C ASN A 19 -18.11 -27.97 -2.15
N ALA A 20 -17.48 -28.68 -1.23
CA ALA A 20 -16.04 -28.66 -1.02
C ALA A 20 -15.30 -29.15 -2.26
N LYS A 21 -15.72 -30.26 -2.89
CA LYS A 21 -15.14 -30.75 -4.16
C LYS A 21 -15.32 -29.73 -5.28
N LYS A 22 -16.50 -29.10 -5.38
CA LYS A 22 -16.74 -28.03 -6.35
C LYS A 22 -15.80 -26.84 -6.14
N GLN A 23 -15.65 -26.37 -4.89
CA GLN A 23 -14.72 -25.28 -4.58
C GLN A 23 -13.26 -25.67 -4.81
N GLN A 24 -12.86 -26.89 -4.44
CA GLN A 24 -11.52 -27.41 -4.66
C GLN A 24 -11.16 -27.40 -6.15
N THR A 25 -12.05 -27.86 -7.03
CA THR A 25 -11.81 -27.84 -8.48
C THR A 25 -11.76 -26.43 -9.04
N ILE A 26 -12.60 -25.52 -8.56
CA ILE A 26 -12.55 -24.10 -8.94
C ILE A 26 -11.22 -23.48 -8.54
N VAL A 27 -10.80 -23.66 -7.29
CA VAL A 27 -9.55 -23.11 -6.77
C VAL A 27 -8.33 -23.73 -7.48
N ALA A 28 -8.36 -25.04 -7.76
CA ALA A 28 -7.29 -25.73 -8.47
C ALA A 28 -7.16 -25.30 -9.95
N LYS A 29 -8.29 -25.06 -10.62
CA LYS A 29 -8.32 -24.63 -12.03
C LYS A 29 -8.12 -23.12 -12.21
N ARG A 30 -8.26 -22.32 -11.14
CA ARG A 30 -8.06 -20.87 -11.22
C ARG A 30 -6.60 -20.59 -11.60
N PRO A 31 -6.36 -19.83 -12.69
CA PRO A 31 -5.01 -19.41 -13.01
C PRO A 31 -4.45 -18.57 -11.85
N ALA A 32 -3.14 -18.69 -11.62
CA ALA A 32 -2.47 -17.91 -10.59
C ALA A 32 -2.80 -16.42 -10.75
N VAL A 33 -3.16 -15.76 -9.65
CA VAL A 33 -3.58 -14.35 -9.65
C VAL A 33 -2.55 -13.43 -10.32
N THR A 34 -1.27 -13.81 -10.28
CA THR A 34 -0.16 -13.13 -10.97
C THR A 34 -0.29 -13.16 -12.49
N LYS A 35 -0.70 -14.31 -13.08
CA LYS A 35 -0.94 -14.43 -14.53
C LYS A 35 -2.12 -13.56 -14.95
N VAL A 36 -3.21 -13.60 -14.20
CA VAL A 36 -4.41 -12.79 -14.46
C VAL A 36 -4.06 -11.29 -14.40
N ARG A 37 -3.37 -10.85 -13.34
CA ARG A 37 -2.89 -9.46 -13.20
C ARG A 37 -1.97 -9.04 -14.35
N ALA A 38 -1.07 -9.91 -14.78
CA ALA A 38 -0.18 -9.64 -15.91
C ALA A 38 -0.97 -9.46 -17.21
N GLN A 39 -1.97 -10.29 -17.48
CA GLN A 39 -2.83 -10.17 -18.66
C GLN A 39 -3.67 -8.89 -18.63
N LEU A 40 -4.31 -8.56 -17.50
CA LEU A 40 -5.06 -7.32 -17.34
C LEU A 40 -4.16 -6.08 -17.49
N THR A 41 -2.98 -6.09 -16.88
CA THR A 41 -2.02 -4.99 -17.01
C THR A 41 -1.51 -4.86 -18.44
N LYS A 42 -1.27 -5.97 -19.14
CA LYS A 42 -0.85 -5.96 -20.55
C LYS A 42 -1.95 -5.38 -21.44
N LEU A 43 -3.20 -5.74 -21.20
CA LEU A 43 -4.35 -5.22 -21.93
C LEU A 43 -4.52 -3.72 -21.69
N ALA A 44 -4.50 -3.28 -20.42
CA ALA A 44 -4.58 -1.87 -20.07
C ALA A 44 -3.47 -1.06 -20.77
N LYS A 45 -2.22 -1.53 -20.68
CA LYS A 45 -1.06 -0.88 -21.33
C LYS A 45 -1.16 -0.86 -22.85
N ALA A 46 -1.74 -1.89 -23.47
CA ALA A 46 -1.93 -1.92 -24.92
C ALA A 46 -2.86 -0.78 -25.39
N HIS A 47 -3.82 -0.40 -24.53
CA HIS A 47 -4.71 0.73 -24.78
C HIS A 47 -4.22 2.05 -24.17
N GLY A 48 -2.99 2.09 -23.65
CA GLY A 48 -2.39 3.31 -23.10
C GLY A 48 -2.85 3.69 -21.68
N TYR A 49 -3.54 2.78 -20.98
CA TYR A 49 -4.02 2.99 -19.61
C TYR A 49 -3.20 2.18 -18.59
N SER A 50 -3.05 2.69 -17.37
CA SER A 50 -2.65 1.90 -16.21
C SER A 50 -3.84 1.12 -15.68
N ILE A 51 -3.58 -0.05 -15.09
CA ILE A 51 -4.62 -0.83 -14.40
C ILE A 51 -5.28 -0.02 -13.27
N GLU A 52 -4.55 0.92 -12.66
CA GLU A 52 -5.03 1.82 -11.61
C GLU A 52 -6.01 2.87 -12.15
N GLU A 53 -5.82 3.30 -13.41
CA GLU A 53 -6.73 4.21 -14.09
C GLU A 53 -8.02 3.51 -14.53
N VAL A 54 -7.94 2.22 -14.89
CA VAL A 54 -9.10 1.41 -15.32
C VAL A 54 -10.01 1.03 -14.14
N PHE A 55 -9.45 0.73 -12.96
CA PHE A 55 -10.22 0.22 -11.81
C PHE A 55 -10.47 1.26 -10.71
N GLY A 56 -10.06 2.51 -10.92
CA GLY A 56 -10.45 3.64 -10.07
C GLY A 56 -9.76 3.67 -8.70
N GLY A 57 -8.54 4.23 -8.67
CA GLY A 57 -7.95 4.83 -7.48
C GLY A 57 -7.50 6.25 -7.82
N VAL A 58 -8.09 7.27 -7.21
CA VAL A 58 -7.86 8.70 -7.51
C VAL A 58 -6.40 9.14 -7.22
N ALA A 59 -5.56 9.12 -8.27
CA ALA A 59 -4.81 10.24 -8.90
C ALA A 59 -3.69 11.02 -8.12
N PRO A 60 -2.75 11.76 -8.79
CA PRO A 60 -2.87 12.28 -10.15
C PRO A 60 -1.65 12.14 -11.11
N ALA A 61 -1.99 12.41 -12.37
CA ALA A 61 -1.16 12.62 -13.54
C ALA A 61 0.20 13.29 -13.28
N ARG A 62 1.28 12.72 -13.83
CA ARG A 62 2.27 13.49 -14.60
C ARG A 62 3.11 12.60 -15.50
N GLY A 63 3.10 12.93 -16.78
CA GLY A 63 4.27 12.76 -17.63
C GLY A 63 4.34 11.48 -18.45
N ARG A 64 3.85 11.60 -19.69
CA ARG A 64 4.50 11.07 -20.88
C ARG A 64 6.02 10.96 -20.68
N ALA A 65 6.57 9.76 -20.63
CA ALA A 65 7.98 9.51 -20.95
C ALA A 65 8.12 8.06 -21.42
N ALA A 66 8.58 7.93 -22.66
CA ALA A 66 8.81 6.71 -23.37
C ALA A 66 9.92 5.85 -22.72
N LYS A 67 9.69 4.54 -22.77
CA LYS A 67 10.62 3.43 -23.07
C LYS A 67 12.14 3.58 -22.80
N ALA A 68 12.65 2.50 -22.17
CA ALA A 68 14.02 1.96 -22.13
C ALA A 68 14.92 2.51 -21.00
N THR A 69 15.58 1.70 -20.16
CA THR A 69 16.23 0.39 -20.38
C THR A 69 16.25 -0.47 -19.10
N LYS A 70 16.47 -1.78 -19.28
CA LYS A 70 16.56 -2.85 -18.28
C LYS A 70 17.78 -2.70 -17.34
N ALA A 71 17.58 -2.94 -16.04
CA ALA A 71 18.55 -3.60 -15.14
C ALA A 71 17.83 -4.12 -13.87
N PRO A 72 18.28 -5.22 -13.24
CA PRO A 72 17.48 -6.01 -12.31
C PRO A 72 17.44 -5.44 -10.89
N ALA A 73 16.42 -5.87 -10.15
CA ALA A 73 16.05 -5.44 -8.82
C ALA A 73 17.22 -5.46 -7.80
N LYS A 74 17.43 -4.32 -7.14
CA LYS A 74 17.75 -4.29 -5.71
C LYS A 74 16.63 -3.52 -5.03
N LYS A 75 16.10 -4.06 -3.93
CA LYS A 75 15.09 -3.42 -3.08
C LYS A 75 15.56 -2.00 -2.73
N ALA A 76 15.13 -1.01 -3.50
CA ALA A 76 15.36 0.38 -3.20
C ALA A 76 14.31 0.76 -2.16
N VAL A 77 14.68 0.70 -0.89
CA VAL A 77 14.16 1.67 0.08
C VAL A 77 14.35 3.01 -0.60
N ARG A 78 13.26 3.61 -1.09
CA ARG A 78 13.27 4.90 -1.76
C ARG A 78 13.93 5.85 -0.76
N LYS A 79 15.21 6.16 -0.95
CA LYS A 79 15.92 7.19 -0.18
C LYS A 79 15.23 8.49 -0.56
N LEU A 80 14.17 8.79 0.17
CA LEU A 80 13.51 10.08 0.15
C LEU A 80 14.63 11.07 0.46
N GLY A 81 14.99 11.90 -0.53
CA GLY A 81 16.11 12.82 -0.43
C GLY A 81 16.06 13.55 0.90
N LYS A 82 17.21 13.70 1.56
CA LYS A 82 17.32 14.28 2.91
C LYS A 82 16.74 15.69 2.88
N VAL A 83 15.47 15.83 3.23
CA VAL A 83 14.78 17.11 3.27
C VAL A 83 15.36 17.88 4.45
N ALA A 84 15.76 19.13 4.24
CA ALA A 84 16.20 19.99 5.32
C ALA A 84 15.09 20.05 6.39
N PRO A 85 15.43 19.91 7.69
CA PRO A 85 14.43 20.06 8.74
C PRO A 85 13.84 21.47 8.70
N LYS A 86 12.51 21.54 8.78
CA LYS A 86 11.74 22.78 8.72
C LYS A 86 11.40 23.28 10.12
N TYR A 87 11.26 22.37 11.08
CA TYR A 87 10.94 22.68 12.47
C TYR A 87 11.97 22.07 13.43
N ARG A 88 12.26 22.76 14.54
CA ARG A 88 13.19 22.31 15.60
C ARG A 88 12.55 22.46 16.98
N ASN A 89 12.76 21.46 17.84
CA ASN A 89 12.29 21.52 19.22
C ASN A 89 13.12 22.54 20.02
N PRO A 90 12.50 23.52 20.71
CA PRO A 90 13.22 24.46 21.57
C PRO A 90 13.83 23.80 22.81
N ALA A 91 13.25 22.70 23.31
CA ALA A 91 13.78 21.98 24.46
C ALA A 91 14.93 21.02 24.09
N ASN A 92 14.99 20.56 22.84
CA ASN A 92 16.04 19.67 22.37
C ASN A 92 16.41 19.94 20.90
N PRO A 93 17.51 20.67 20.63
CA PRO A 93 17.90 21.05 19.27
C PRO A 93 18.19 19.88 18.30
N LYS A 94 18.41 18.67 18.84
CA LYS A 94 18.63 17.44 18.06
C LYS A 94 17.33 16.91 17.43
N GLU A 95 16.18 17.23 18.03
CA GLU A 95 14.88 16.81 17.51
C GLU A 95 14.40 17.82 16.47
N THR A 96 14.31 17.36 15.23
CA THR A 96 13.90 18.21 14.11
C THR A 96 12.88 17.48 13.24
N TRP A 97 12.03 18.24 12.56
CA TRP A 97 10.98 17.71 11.72
C TRP A 97 10.94 18.43 10.38
N THR A 98 10.85 17.66 9.31
CA THR A 98 10.89 18.17 7.93
C THR A 98 9.55 18.72 7.46
N GLY A 99 8.50 18.65 8.29
CA GLY A 99 7.13 19.01 7.91
C GLY A 99 6.45 17.98 7.01
N ARG A 100 7.05 16.80 6.83
CA ARG A 100 6.51 15.68 6.05
C ARG A 100 6.27 14.48 6.96
N GLY A 101 5.17 13.76 6.74
CA GLY A 101 4.81 12.55 7.49
C GLY A 101 4.21 12.84 8.88
N LYS A 102 4.20 11.83 9.76
CA LYS A 102 3.62 11.94 11.10
C LYS A 102 4.34 13.01 11.93
N GLN A 103 3.56 13.86 12.60
CA GLN A 103 4.06 14.87 13.53
C GLN A 103 4.80 14.22 14.71
N PRO A 104 5.98 14.70 15.11
CA PRO A 104 6.71 14.14 16.25
C PRO A 104 6.03 14.48 17.58
N ARG A 105 6.30 13.65 18.59
CA ARG A 105 5.66 13.75 19.92
C ARG A 105 5.89 15.10 20.59
N TRP A 106 7.07 15.68 20.45
CA TRP A 106 7.38 17.00 21.03
C TRP A 106 6.53 18.10 20.40
N LEU A 107 6.35 18.08 19.08
CA LEU A 107 5.58 19.11 18.38
C LEU A 107 4.10 18.96 18.71
N ALA A 108 3.58 17.74 18.75
CA ALA A 108 2.21 17.46 19.18
C ALA A 108 1.96 17.95 20.62
N ALA A 109 2.89 17.66 21.55
CA ALA A 109 2.77 18.11 22.94
C ALA A 109 2.79 19.63 23.08
N LEU A 110 3.59 20.34 22.28
CA LEU A 110 3.64 21.82 22.30
C LEU A 110 2.39 22.43 21.66
N THR A 111 1.85 21.83 20.60
CA THR A 111 0.57 22.23 20.01
C THR A 111 -0.59 22.02 20.98
N THR A 112 -0.63 20.90 21.72
CA THR A 112 -1.63 20.68 22.78
C THR A 112 -1.51 21.67 23.92
N LYS A 113 -0.29 22.17 24.20
CA LYS A 113 -0.05 23.25 25.19
C LYS A 113 -0.40 24.65 24.67
N GLY A 114 -1.04 24.76 23.50
CA GLY A 114 -1.50 26.02 22.92
C GLY A 114 -0.44 26.80 22.13
N LYS A 115 0.75 26.22 21.90
CA LYS A 115 1.80 26.87 21.10
C LYS A 115 1.62 26.61 19.62
N LYS A 116 1.97 27.59 18.79
CA LYS A 116 1.81 27.46 17.34
C LYS A 116 3.00 26.72 16.74
N VAL A 117 2.73 25.87 15.76
CA VAL A 117 3.77 25.11 15.04
C VAL A 117 4.77 26.03 14.34
N GLU A 118 4.33 27.22 13.94
CA GLU A 118 5.10 28.27 13.28
C GLU A 118 6.24 28.83 14.16
N GLU A 119 6.08 28.80 15.48
CA GLU A 119 7.12 29.27 16.41
C GLU A 119 8.36 28.36 16.42
N PHE A 120 8.18 27.11 16.00
CA PHE A 120 9.27 26.12 15.94
C PHE A 120 9.93 26.06 14.57
N LEU A 121 9.57 26.95 13.65
CA LEU A 121 10.11 27.01 12.30
C LEU A 121 11.58 27.46 12.35
N ILE A 122 12.47 26.66 11.75
CA ILE A 122 13.86 27.07 11.57
C ILE A 122 13.88 28.17 10.51
N LYS A 123 14.03 29.43 10.94
CA LYS A 123 14.34 30.53 10.03
C LYS A 123 15.77 30.31 9.51
N LYS A 124 15.92 30.35 8.19
CA LYS A 124 17.20 30.21 7.51
C LYS A 124 17.87 31.58 7.39
#